data_AF-A0A3B3V1H2-F1
#
_entry.id   AF-A0A3B3V1H2-F1
#
_cell.length_a   1.000
_cell.length_b   1.000
_cell.length_c   1.000
_cell.angle_alpha   90.00
_cell.angle_beta   90.00
_cell.angle_gamma   90.00
#
_symmetry.space_group_name_H-M   'P 1'
#
loop_
_entity.id
_entity.type
_entity.pdbx_description
1 polymer ?
#
loop_
_entity_poly.entity_id
_entity_poly.type
_entity_poly.pdbx_seq_one_letter_code
_entity_poly.pdbx_strand_id
1 'polypeptide(L)'
;MMQDSPDAEAERNPSQSDLSMLSVNIRRSSPGFEDRLRSLSAAELLERLTETEVNIRRFSEELVQKLAVRDELDFEKEVKNSFISALIDVQNRQKEHRESLRKKKKLKGRAGAAQALPERTPGSYLTTVIPYEKKGLPPSIEDLQILTKILQAMRDDSDKVPGLLTDYILNGECFCPLFPPCDH
;
A
#
# COMPACT_ATOMS: atom_id res chain seq x y z
N MET A 1 -34.10 9.36 11.10
CA MET A 1 -34.00 9.06 9.65
C MET A 1 -32.52 9.06 9.31
N MET A 2 -31.93 7.89 9.16
CA MET A 2 -30.59 7.73 8.59
C MET A 2 -30.80 6.98 7.28
N GLN A 3 -30.47 7.63 6.17
CA GLN A 3 -30.46 7.01 4.86
C GLN A 3 -29.06 6.42 4.68
N ASP A 4 -28.96 5.10 4.72
CA ASP A 4 -27.77 4.38 4.29
C ASP A 4 -27.67 4.47 2.76
N SER A 5 -26.50 4.90 2.29
CA SER A 5 -26.15 4.97 0.87
C SER A 5 -25.89 3.56 0.34
N PRO A 6 -26.31 3.21 -0.89
CA PRO A 6 -25.94 1.93 -1.46
C PRO A 6 -24.47 1.99 -1.89
N ASP A 7 -23.65 1.18 -1.22
CA ASP A 7 -22.31 0.85 -1.65
C ASP A 7 -22.41 0.11 -2.99
N ALA A 8 -22.04 0.82 -4.06
CA ALA A 8 -21.90 0.23 -5.37
C ALA A 8 -20.57 -0.52 -5.42
N GLU A 9 -20.52 -1.67 -4.74
CA GLU A 9 -19.62 -2.74 -5.14
C GLU A 9 -20.08 -3.18 -6.54
N ALA A 10 -19.56 -2.48 -7.55
CA ALA A 10 -19.63 -2.92 -8.93
C ALA A 10 -18.80 -4.20 -9.01
N GLU A 11 -19.45 -5.32 -8.63
CA GLU A 11 -19.17 -6.66 -9.11
C GLU A 11 -18.74 -6.52 -10.56
N ARG A 12 -17.42 -6.60 -10.78
CA ARG A 12 -16.80 -6.52 -12.08
C ARG A 12 -17.25 -7.78 -12.81
N ASN A 13 -18.41 -7.68 -13.44
CA ASN A 13 -19.01 -8.71 -14.26
C ASN A 13 -17.90 -9.21 -15.19
N PRO A 14 -17.49 -10.49 -15.09
CA PRO A 14 -16.46 -11.02 -15.96
C PRO A 14 -16.93 -10.76 -17.40
N SER A 15 -16.15 -9.96 -18.12
CA SER A 15 -16.54 -9.48 -19.45
C SER A 15 -16.77 -10.70 -20.35
N GLN A 16 -17.68 -10.61 -21.34
CA GLN A 16 -18.01 -11.74 -22.24
C GLN A 16 -16.78 -12.46 -22.84
N SER A 17 -15.65 -11.75 -22.94
CA SER A 17 -14.34 -12.29 -23.30
C SER A 17 -13.83 -13.39 -22.36
N ASP A 18 -13.97 -13.25 -21.04
CA ASP A 18 -13.45 -14.20 -20.04
C ASP A 18 -14.27 -15.52 -20.02
N LEU A 19 -15.56 -15.47 -20.33
CA LEU A 19 -16.43 -16.66 -20.40
C LEU A 19 -16.27 -17.44 -21.71
N SER A 20 -16.03 -16.73 -22.82
CA SER A 20 -15.78 -17.35 -24.13
C SER A 20 -14.51 -18.22 -24.11
N MET A 21 -13.54 -17.83 -23.29
CA MET A 21 -12.28 -18.54 -23.07
C MET A 21 -12.43 -19.91 -22.43
N LEU A 22 -13.23 -20.01 -21.36
CA LEU A 22 -13.54 -21.29 -20.73
C LEU A 22 -14.34 -22.20 -21.69
N SER A 23 -15.20 -21.59 -22.52
CA SER A 23 -16.03 -22.29 -23.50
C SER A 23 -15.21 -23.02 -24.58
N VAL A 24 -14.08 -22.44 -25.02
CA VAL A 24 -13.17 -23.07 -25.99
C VAL A 24 -12.48 -24.30 -25.39
N ASN A 25 -12.03 -24.23 -24.14
CA ASN A 25 -11.38 -25.35 -23.47
C ASN A 25 -12.35 -26.50 -23.20
N ILE A 26 -13.59 -26.19 -22.81
CA ILE A 26 -14.66 -27.17 -22.60
C ILE A 26 -15.03 -27.89 -23.92
N ARG A 27 -14.98 -27.18 -25.06
CA ARG A 27 -15.21 -27.79 -26.39
C ARG A 27 -14.14 -28.76 -26.85
N ARG A 28 -12.91 -28.69 -26.33
CA ARG A 28 -11.82 -29.63 -26.69
C ARG A 28 -11.91 -30.97 -25.98
N SER A 29 -12.60 -31.05 -24.85
CA SER A 29 -12.87 -32.30 -24.12
C SER A 29 -14.21 -32.96 -24.52
N SER A 30 -14.88 -32.49 -25.58
CA SER A 30 -16.14 -33.09 -26.02
C SER A 30 -15.93 -34.47 -26.67
N PRO A 31 -16.76 -35.48 -26.38
CA PRO A 31 -16.73 -36.75 -27.09
C PRO A 31 -16.96 -36.52 -28.60
N GLY A 32 -16.12 -37.14 -29.44
CA GLY A 32 -16.13 -36.95 -30.91
C GLY A 32 -15.15 -35.89 -31.45
N PHE A 33 -14.35 -35.25 -30.58
CA PHE A 33 -13.29 -34.33 -31.02
C PHE A 33 -12.23 -35.03 -31.89
N GLU A 34 -11.80 -36.21 -31.48
CA GLU A 34 -10.79 -37.03 -32.20
C GLU A 34 -11.27 -37.47 -33.59
N ASP A 35 -12.52 -37.94 -33.72
CA ASP A 35 -13.09 -38.33 -35.02
C ASP A 35 -13.20 -37.13 -35.97
N ARG A 36 -13.49 -35.95 -35.42
CA ARG A 36 -13.49 -34.69 -36.17
C ARG A 36 -12.08 -34.21 -36.54
N LEU A 37 -11.06 -34.53 -35.77
CA LEU A 37 -9.67 -34.26 -36.16
C LEU A 37 -9.23 -35.19 -37.29
N ARG A 38 -9.62 -36.47 -37.24
CA ARG A 38 -9.28 -37.47 -38.27
C ARG A 38 -9.92 -37.20 -39.62
N SER A 39 -11.04 -36.48 -39.66
CA SER A 39 -11.71 -36.10 -40.89
C SER A 39 -11.14 -34.85 -41.56
N LEU A 40 -10.27 -34.09 -40.88
CA LEU A 40 -9.62 -32.90 -41.44
C LEU A 40 -8.42 -33.27 -42.29
N SER A 41 -8.18 -32.45 -43.31
CA SER A 41 -6.96 -32.51 -44.12
C SER A 41 -5.73 -32.04 -43.34
N ALA A 42 -4.55 -32.41 -43.83
CA ALA A 42 -3.28 -32.00 -43.22
C ALA A 42 -3.12 -30.46 -43.15
N ALA A 43 -3.64 -29.73 -44.14
CA ALA A 43 -3.61 -28.27 -44.16
C ALA A 43 -4.49 -27.65 -43.08
N GLU A 44 -5.72 -28.14 -42.92
CA GLU A 44 -6.67 -27.67 -41.89
C GLU A 44 -6.18 -28.00 -40.47
N LEU A 45 -5.51 -29.15 -40.29
CA LEU A 45 -4.88 -29.51 -39.01
C LEU A 45 -3.73 -28.56 -38.66
N LEU A 46 -2.89 -28.20 -39.63
CA LEU A 46 -1.79 -27.27 -39.43
C LEU A 46 -2.29 -25.85 -39.10
N GLU A 47 -3.35 -25.40 -39.78
CA GLU A 47 -3.99 -24.12 -39.48
C GLU A 47 -4.54 -24.11 -38.04
N ARG A 48 -5.26 -25.16 -37.63
CA ARG A 48 -5.78 -25.28 -36.26
C ARG A 48 -4.67 -25.37 -35.21
N LEU A 49 -3.57 -26.04 -35.52
CA LEU A 49 -2.40 -26.09 -34.64
C LEU A 49 -1.82 -24.68 -34.48
N THR A 50 -1.59 -23.98 -35.58
CA THR A 50 -1.06 -22.61 -35.60
C THR A 50 -1.98 -21.66 -34.83
N GLU A 51 -3.29 -21.72 -35.06
CA GLU A 51 -4.29 -20.96 -34.32
C GLU A 51 -4.20 -21.25 -32.82
N THR A 52 -4.06 -22.52 -32.44
CA THR A 52 -3.91 -22.93 -31.04
C THR A 52 -2.63 -22.39 -30.42
N GLU A 53 -1.51 -22.44 -31.13
CA GLU A 53 -0.23 -21.91 -30.68
C GLU A 53 -0.27 -20.39 -30.51
N VAL A 54 -0.87 -19.67 -31.46
CA VAL A 54 -1.08 -18.21 -31.38
C VAL A 54 -1.95 -17.87 -30.19
N ASN A 55 -3.04 -18.61 -29.99
CA ASN A 55 -3.94 -18.45 -28.85
C ASN A 55 -3.22 -18.71 -27.53
N ILE A 56 -2.45 -19.80 -27.41
CA ILE A 56 -1.65 -20.10 -26.21
C ILE A 56 -0.72 -18.93 -25.89
N ARG A 57 0.00 -18.40 -26.90
CA ARG A 57 0.91 -17.25 -26.72
C ARG A 57 0.14 -16.02 -26.22
N ARG A 58 -0.96 -15.66 -26.89
CA ARG A 58 -1.81 -14.52 -26.51
C ARG A 58 -2.31 -14.65 -25.06
N PHE A 59 -2.83 -15.80 -24.66
CA PHE A 59 -3.35 -15.99 -23.30
C PHE A 59 -2.24 -16.02 -22.25
N SER A 60 -1.08 -16.59 -22.59
CA SER A 60 0.07 -16.54 -21.69
C SER A 60 0.53 -15.10 -21.44
N GLU A 61 0.54 -14.27 -22.47
CA GLU A 61 0.87 -12.85 -22.35
C GLU A 61 -0.17 -12.10 -21.50
N GLU A 62 -1.47 -12.32 -21.76
CA GLU A 62 -2.55 -11.71 -20.97
C GLU A 62 -2.49 -12.13 -19.50
N LEU A 63 -2.17 -13.40 -19.23
CA LEU A 63 -1.98 -13.91 -17.87
C LEU A 63 -0.80 -13.22 -17.18
N VAL A 64 0.35 -13.08 -17.87
CA VAL A 64 1.52 -12.38 -17.31
C VAL A 64 1.18 -10.93 -16.99
N GLN A 65 0.47 -10.22 -17.87
CA GLN A 65 0.02 -8.84 -17.61
C GLN A 65 -0.92 -8.77 -16.40
N LYS A 66 -1.92 -9.67 -16.32
CA LYS A 66 -2.84 -9.75 -15.18
C LYS A 66 -2.11 -10.04 -13.86
N LEU A 67 -1.11 -10.91 -13.88
CA LEU A 67 -0.27 -11.20 -12.70
C LEU A 67 0.58 -9.99 -12.29
N ALA A 68 1.20 -9.29 -13.24
CA ALA A 68 1.98 -8.09 -12.94
C ALA A 68 1.13 -6.99 -12.28
N VAL A 69 -0.10 -6.75 -12.78
CA VAL A 69 -1.03 -5.79 -12.18
C VAL A 69 -1.46 -6.22 -10.78
N ARG A 70 -1.71 -7.52 -10.57
CA ARG A 70 -2.03 -8.04 -9.25
C ARG A 70 -0.88 -7.80 -8.26
N ASP A 71 0.35 -8.11 -8.66
CA ASP A 71 1.52 -7.97 -7.81
C ASP A 71 1.78 -6.48 -7.46
N GLU A 72 1.54 -5.55 -8.38
CA GLU A 72 1.60 -4.10 -8.12
C GLU A 72 0.56 -3.68 -7.06
N LEU A 73 -0.69 -4.14 -7.20
CA LEU A 73 -1.75 -3.82 -6.24
C LEU A 73 -1.50 -4.46 -4.86
N ASP A 74 -0.96 -5.68 -4.83
CA ASP A 74 -0.58 -6.36 -3.60
C ASP A 74 0.55 -5.60 -2.89
N PHE A 75 1.54 -5.10 -3.64
CA PHE A 75 2.60 -4.24 -3.11
C PHE A 75 2.05 -2.92 -2.54
N GLU A 76 1.18 -2.22 -3.27
CA GLU A 76 0.55 -1.00 -2.77
C GLU A 76 -0.21 -1.24 -1.46
N LYS A 77 -0.98 -2.33 -1.42
CA LYS A 77 -1.75 -2.74 -0.24
C LYS A 77 -0.83 -3.05 0.93
N GLU A 78 0.27 -3.75 0.70
CA GLU A 78 1.26 -4.05 1.73
C GLU A 78 1.88 -2.77 2.31
N VAL A 79 2.28 -1.82 1.45
CA VAL A 79 2.81 -0.52 1.89
C VAL A 79 1.78 0.25 2.72
N LYS A 80 0.53 0.35 2.23
CA LYS A 80 -0.56 1.04 2.94
C LYS A 80 -0.86 0.38 4.30
N ASN A 81 -0.91 -0.95 4.36
CA ASN A 81 -1.14 -1.67 5.61
C ASN A 81 0.03 -1.51 6.59
N SER A 82 1.27 -1.59 6.11
CA SER A 82 2.47 -1.35 6.92
C SER A 82 2.47 0.05 7.55
N PHE A 83 2.10 1.07 6.77
CA PHE A 83 1.93 2.43 7.27
C PHE A 83 0.86 2.52 8.35
N ILE A 84 -0.34 1.96 8.11
CA ILE A 84 -1.45 1.96 9.07
C ILE A 84 -1.02 1.30 10.39
N SER A 85 -0.38 0.13 10.33
CA SER A 85 0.11 -0.57 11.51
C SER A 85 1.16 0.24 12.28
N ALA A 86 2.15 0.82 11.59
CA ALA A 86 3.16 1.66 12.22
C ALA A 86 2.56 2.91 12.87
N LEU A 87 1.56 3.53 12.23
CA LEU A 87 0.88 4.70 12.76
C LEU A 87 0.10 4.35 14.04
N ILE A 88 -0.64 3.24 14.04
CA ILE A 88 -1.39 2.76 15.21
C ILE A 88 -0.42 2.46 16.36
N ASP A 89 0.72 1.83 16.10
CA ASP A 89 1.73 1.52 17.10
C ASP A 89 2.28 2.79 17.78
N VAL A 90 2.66 3.79 16.99
CA VAL A 90 3.15 5.08 17.51
C VAL A 90 2.07 5.77 18.34
N GLN A 91 0.83 5.78 17.88
CA GLN A 91 -0.30 6.36 18.63
C GLN A 91 -0.55 5.63 19.95
N ASN A 92 -0.49 4.30 19.96
CA ASN A 92 -0.62 3.49 21.16
C ASN A 92 0.51 3.80 22.17
N ARG A 93 1.76 3.86 21.71
CA ARG A 93 2.89 4.24 22.57
C ARG A 93 2.76 5.66 23.11
N GLN A 94 2.32 6.62 22.30
CA GLN A 94 2.06 7.99 22.76
C GLN A 94 0.97 8.03 23.84
N LYS A 95 -0.08 7.20 23.71
CA LYS A 95 -1.12 7.06 24.73
C LYS A 95 -0.56 6.50 26.03
N GLU A 96 0.19 5.40 25.97
CA GLU A 96 0.84 4.79 27.13
C GLU A 96 1.80 5.75 27.83
N HIS A 97 2.61 6.48 27.06
CA HIS A 97 3.52 7.50 27.58
C HIS A 97 2.76 8.58 28.37
N ARG A 98 1.65 9.08 27.81
CA ARG A 98 0.78 10.08 28.46
C ARG A 98 0.13 9.56 29.75
N GLU A 99 -0.27 8.29 29.78
CA GLU A 99 -0.83 7.65 30.97
C GLU A 99 0.24 7.44 32.07
N SER A 100 1.46 7.04 31.69
CA SER A 100 2.58 6.84 32.61
C SER A 100 2.97 8.15 33.32
N LEU A 101 2.96 9.28 32.60
CA LEU A 101 3.21 10.61 33.17
C LEU A 101 2.12 11.01 34.17
N ARG A 102 0.85 10.72 33.90
CA ARG A 102 -0.27 10.96 34.82
C ARG A 102 -0.16 10.13 36.11
N LYS A 103 0.28 8.87 35.99
CA LYS A 103 0.55 7.99 37.16
C LYS A 103 1.73 8.51 37.99
N LYS A 104 2.84 8.93 37.36
CA LYS A 104 3.99 9.54 38.07
C LYS A 104 3.63 10.86 38.77
N LYS A 105 2.77 11.71 38.19
CA LYS A 105 2.34 12.97 38.82
C LYS A 105 1.51 12.74 40.10
N LYS A 106 0.70 11.67 40.16
CA LYS A 106 -0.06 11.29 41.37
C LYS A 106 0.84 10.80 42.51
N LEU A 107 1.97 10.17 42.19
CA LEU A 107 2.92 9.64 43.17
C LEU A 107 3.95 10.71 43.65
N LYS A 108 4.29 11.69 42.80
CA LYS A 108 5.26 12.75 43.13
C LYS A 108 4.69 13.86 44.04
N GLY A 109 3.40 13.83 44.37
CA GLY A 109 2.80 14.74 45.36
C GLY A 109 3.23 14.51 46.82
N ARG A 110 4.12 13.54 47.10
CA ARG A 110 4.55 13.17 48.47
C ARG A 110 6.07 13.11 48.70
N ALA A 111 6.92 13.38 47.71
CA ALA A 111 8.37 13.37 47.91
C ALA A 111 9.03 14.55 47.16
N GLY A 112 9.79 15.33 47.93
CA GLY A 112 10.45 16.56 47.54
C GLY A 112 11.44 16.44 46.38
N ALA A 113 11.77 17.61 45.84
CA ALA A 113 12.64 17.81 44.70
C ALA A 113 14.04 17.17 44.89
N ALA A 114 14.46 16.40 43.89
CA ALA A 114 15.87 16.16 43.60
C ALA A 114 16.07 16.31 42.08
N GLN A 115 17.19 16.95 41.76
CA GLN A 115 17.60 17.51 40.47
C GLN A 115 17.58 16.49 39.33
N ALA A 116 17.18 16.93 38.13
CA ALA A 116 17.28 16.15 36.90
C ALA A 116 18.40 16.74 36.03
N LEU A 117 19.46 15.95 35.88
CA LEU A 117 20.44 16.01 34.80
C LEU A 117 19.69 15.96 33.44
N PRO A 118 20.13 16.65 32.37
CA PRO A 118 19.51 16.53 31.05
C PRO A 118 20.00 15.24 30.37
N GLU A 119 19.80 14.08 30.99
CA GLU A 119 19.86 12.82 30.27
C GLU A 119 18.56 12.68 29.48
N ARG A 120 18.68 12.38 28.17
CA ARG A 120 17.56 12.19 27.24
C ARG A 120 16.46 11.37 27.92
N THR A 121 15.32 12.00 28.16
CA THR A 121 14.16 11.29 28.70
C THR A 121 13.72 10.24 27.68
N PRO A 122 13.53 8.96 28.08
CA PRO A 122 13.00 7.95 27.18
C PRO A 122 11.65 8.41 26.62
N GLY A 123 11.46 8.32 25.30
CA GLY A 123 10.31 8.88 24.58
C GLY A 123 10.49 10.32 24.04
N SER A 124 11.72 10.85 23.98
CA SER A 124 11.97 12.21 23.46
C SER A 124 11.52 12.40 22.01
N TYR A 125 11.55 11.34 21.20
CA TYR A 125 11.14 11.38 19.79
C TYR A 125 9.70 10.93 19.60
N LEU A 126 9.11 10.23 20.57
CA LEU A 126 7.77 9.71 20.46
C LEU A 126 6.70 10.83 20.37
N THR A 127 6.98 12.03 20.87
CA THR A 127 6.07 13.19 20.85
C THR A 127 6.28 14.10 19.64
N THR A 128 7.27 13.84 18.78
CA THR A 128 7.51 14.67 17.60
C THR A 128 6.38 14.50 16.58
N VAL A 129 5.98 15.59 15.93
CA VAL A 129 4.93 15.58 14.91
C VAL A 129 5.59 15.61 13.54
N ILE A 130 5.13 14.75 12.64
CA ILE A 130 5.55 14.76 11.23
C ILE A 130 4.68 15.80 10.50
N PRO A 131 5.28 16.85 9.89
CA PRO A 131 4.53 17.77 9.05
C PRO A 131 3.90 17.02 7.87
N TYR A 132 2.65 17.33 7.53
CA TYR A 132 1.98 16.73 6.38
C TYR A 132 1.09 17.78 5.70
N GLU A 133 1.29 17.97 4.40
CA GLU A 133 0.44 18.85 3.61
C GLU A 133 -0.75 18.08 3.03
N LYS A 134 -1.96 18.51 3.35
CA LYS A 134 -3.17 17.90 2.81
C LYS A 134 -3.44 18.44 1.40
N LYS A 135 -2.70 17.96 0.40
CA LYS A 135 -2.83 18.35 -1.02
C LYS A 135 -4.13 17.89 -1.71
N GLY A 136 -5.15 17.47 -0.95
CA GLY A 136 -6.41 16.93 -1.48
C GLY A 136 -6.31 15.53 -2.11
N LEU A 137 -5.10 15.11 -2.51
CA LEU A 137 -4.78 13.77 -2.99
C LEU A 137 -4.29 12.88 -1.84
N PRO A 138 -4.57 11.56 -1.88
CA PRO A 138 -3.93 10.60 -1.01
C PRO A 138 -2.40 10.65 -1.17
N PRO A 139 -1.62 10.40 -0.10
CA PRO A 139 -0.17 10.34 -0.18
C PRO A 139 0.28 9.25 -1.16
N SER A 140 1.38 9.51 -1.88
CA SER A 140 1.95 8.54 -2.81
C SER A 140 2.50 7.32 -2.07
N ILE A 141 2.72 6.22 -2.79
CA ILE A 141 3.34 5.02 -2.23
C ILE A 141 4.75 5.32 -1.69
N GLU A 142 5.50 6.19 -2.35
CA GLU A 142 6.83 6.62 -1.92
C GLU A 142 6.76 7.41 -0.60
N ASP A 143 5.82 8.35 -0.49
CA ASP A 143 5.58 9.09 0.75
C ASP A 143 5.22 8.16 1.90
N LEU A 144 4.32 7.21 1.66
CA LEU A 144 3.92 6.22 2.66
C LEU A 144 5.10 5.40 3.16
N GLN A 145 6.05 5.03 2.30
CA GLN A 145 7.26 4.33 2.71
C GLN A 145 8.18 5.19 3.58
N ILE A 146 8.38 6.47 3.23
CA ILE A 146 9.20 7.39 4.02
C ILE A 146 8.55 7.63 5.37
N LEU A 147 7.25 7.93 5.39
CA LEU A 147 6.47 8.13 6.60
C LEU A 147 6.48 6.89 7.49
N THR A 148 6.37 5.68 6.91
CA THR A 148 6.48 4.41 7.65
C THR A 148 7.84 4.27 8.32
N LYS A 149 8.94 4.60 7.62
CA LYS A 149 10.30 4.57 8.21
C LYS A 149 10.44 5.54 9.38
N ILE A 150 9.88 6.75 9.26
CA ILE A 150 9.89 7.74 10.36
C ILE A 150 9.08 7.23 11.56
N LEU A 151 7.87 6.69 11.32
CA LEU A 151 7.02 6.14 12.39
C LEU A 151 7.69 4.99 13.13
N GLN A 152 8.33 4.06 12.41
CA GLN A 152 9.11 2.98 13.02
C GLN A 152 10.29 3.52 13.84
N ALA A 153 11.03 4.50 13.31
CA ALA A 153 12.14 5.13 14.03
C ALA A 153 11.66 5.85 15.30
N MET A 154 10.49 6.50 15.27
CA MET A 154 9.87 7.13 16.44
C MET A 154 9.41 6.09 17.47
N ARG A 155 8.79 5.00 17.03
CA ARG A 155 8.36 3.89 17.91
C ARG A 155 9.53 3.31 18.69
N ASP A 156 10.68 3.18 18.02
CA ASP A 156 11.89 2.56 18.54
C ASP A 156 12.82 3.59 19.22
N ASP A 157 12.39 4.85 19.40
CA ASP A 157 13.17 5.98 19.96
C ASP A 157 14.56 6.12 19.32
N SER A 158 14.64 5.91 18.00
CA SER A 158 15.91 5.91 17.26
C SER A 158 16.46 7.32 17.03
N ASP A 159 17.77 7.49 17.18
CA ASP A 159 18.49 8.73 16.83
C ASP A 159 18.46 9.06 15.33
N LYS A 160 17.89 8.18 14.49
CA LYS A 160 17.67 8.44 13.06
C LYS A 160 16.49 9.36 12.78
N VAL A 161 15.58 9.56 13.74
CA VAL A 161 14.37 10.37 13.57
C VAL A 161 14.68 11.78 13.04
N PRO A 162 15.63 12.56 13.60
CA PRO A 162 15.96 13.89 13.10
C PRO A 162 16.49 13.88 11.66
N GLY A 163 17.31 12.89 11.30
CA GLY A 163 17.84 12.74 9.95
C GLY A 163 16.73 12.42 8.94
N LEU A 164 15.88 11.44 9.25
CA LEU A 164 14.76 11.05 8.39
C LEU A 164 13.74 12.20 8.22
N LEU A 165 13.46 12.97 9.28
CA LEU A 165 12.62 14.16 9.19
C LEU A 165 13.27 15.25 8.33
N THR A 166 14.58 15.47 8.49
CA THR A 166 15.32 16.45 7.68
C THR A 166 15.28 16.08 6.22
N ASP A 167 15.55 14.82 5.89
CA ASP A 167 15.51 14.33 4.50
C ASP A 167 14.10 14.43 3.92
N TYR A 168 13.06 14.10 4.70
CA TYR A 168 11.68 14.24 4.27
C TYR A 168 11.31 15.70 3.98
N ILE A 169 11.71 16.63 4.85
CA ILE A 169 11.43 18.06 4.69
C ILE A 169 12.22 18.66 3.51
N LEU A 170 13.49 18.27 3.33
CA LEU A 170 14.37 18.86 2.32
C LEU A 170 14.25 18.22 0.94
N ASN A 171 14.02 16.89 0.86
CA ASN A 171 14.03 16.13 -0.39
C ASN A 171 12.64 15.62 -0.81
N GLY A 172 11.66 15.55 0.09
CA GLY A 172 10.36 14.88 -0.10
C GLY A 172 9.16 15.80 -0.23
N GLU A 173 9.19 16.78 -1.14
CA GLU A 173 8.03 17.63 -1.50
C GLU A 173 7.65 18.82 -0.58
N CYS A 174 8.46 19.21 0.40
CA CYS A 174 8.24 20.43 1.19
C CYS A 174 8.93 21.70 0.61
N PHE A 175 9.31 21.70 -0.68
CA PHE A 175 9.70 22.92 -1.39
C PHE A 175 8.44 23.64 -1.92
N CYS A 176 7.66 24.25 -1.03
CA CYS A 176 6.81 25.37 -1.45
C CYS A 176 7.74 26.54 -1.79
N PRO A 177 7.66 27.13 -3.00
CA PRO A 177 8.22 28.46 -3.25
C PRO A 177 7.32 29.48 -2.52
N LEU A 178 7.44 29.56 -1.20
CA LEU A 178 6.77 30.55 -0.34
C LEU A 178 7.64 31.78 -0.12
N PHE A 179 8.29 32.25 -1.19
CA PHE A 179 8.69 33.64 -1.31
C PHE A 179 8.04 34.18 -2.58
N PRO A 180 6.89 34.88 -2.50
CA PRO A 180 6.63 35.89 -3.51
C PRO A 180 7.82 36.87 -3.45
N PRO A 181 8.37 37.32 -4.59
CA PRO A 181 9.35 38.39 -4.56
C PRO A 181 8.70 39.58 -3.86
N CYS A 182 9.32 40.05 -2.78
CA CYS A 182 9.02 41.37 -2.26
C CYS A 182 9.43 42.36 -3.36
N ASP A 183 8.45 42.76 -4.18
CA ASP A 183 8.59 43.94 -5.03
C ASP A 183 8.78 45.14 -4.10
N HIS A 184 9.91 45.83 -4.30
CA HIS A 184 10.24 47.08 -3.64
C HIS A 184 10.24 48.22 -4.65
#